data_AF-A0AAW2SJ18-F1
#
_entry.id   AF-A0AAW2SJ18-F1
#
_cell.length_a   1.000
_cell.length_b   1.000
_cell.length_c   1.000
_cell.angle_alpha   90.00
_cell.angle_beta   90.00
_cell.angle_gamma   90.00
#
_symmetry.space_group_name_H-M   'P 1'
#
loop_
_entity.id
_entity.type
_entity.pdbx_description
1 polymer ?
#
loop_
_entity_poly.entity_id
_entity_poly.type
_entity_poly.pdbx_seq_one_letter_code
_entity_poly.pdbx_strand_id
1 'polypeptide(L)'
;MVLGLVPAIEFKSVGHPINRTYGHKINFIIQVKDATFVYITRPARKPQKILLCGWRRDIDDMIVVLDAFLADGSELWMFNEVPEKERERKLTDGGLDIDRLVNIKLVNREGNAVIRRHLESLPLESFDSILILADESVEDSAIQADSRSLATLLLIRDIQAKRLPYREALVSQVHRGSFSQGSWIGEMQQASDKSVIISEILDPRTKNLLSMSKISDYVLSNELVSMALAMVAEDRQINDVLEELFAEEGNELHIRGADLYLHEGEELSFYEILLRARQRREIVIGYRLADTEKAVINPSAKNERRKWSLKDVFVVIAEKE
;
A
#
# COMPACT_ATOMS: atom_id res chain seq x y z
N MET A 1 -21.54 -22.20 10.48
CA MET A 1 -22.57 -21.14 10.33
C MET A 1 -21.81 -19.82 10.41
N VAL A 2 -21.51 -19.08 9.35
CA VAL A 2 -22.23 -18.80 8.10
C VAL A 2 -21.23 -18.86 6.94
N LEU A 3 -21.36 -19.87 6.08
CA LEU A 3 -20.74 -19.92 4.75
C LEU A 3 -21.90 -19.81 3.77
N GLY A 4 -21.91 -18.77 2.95
CA GLY A 4 -23.01 -18.44 2.06
C GLY A 4 -22.53 -17.83 0.76
N LEU A 5 -22.18 -18.72 -0.18
CA LEU A 5 -22.40 -18.60 -1.62
C LEU A 5 -21.77 -17.37 -2.33
N VAL A 6 -20.53 -17.53 -2.78
CA VAL A 6 -20.08 -16.92 -4.05
C VAL A 6 -20.46 -17.93 -5.16
N PRO A 7 -21.32 -17.58 -6.14
CA PRO A 7 -21.51 -18.47 -7.28
C PRO A 7 -20.26 -18.40 -8.17
N ALA A 8 -19.67 -19.57 -8.39
CA ALA A 8 -18.64 -19.81 -9.40
C ALA A 8 -19.18 -19.38 -10.78
N ILE A 9 -18.44 -18.51 -11.46
CA ILE A 9 -18.67 -18.20 -12.87
C ILE A 9 -17.87 -19.22 -13.68
N GLU A 10 -18.52 -20.30 -14.11
CA GLU A 10 -17.95 -21.27 -15.05
C GLU A 10 -17.75 -20.59 -16.43
N PHE A 11 -16.50 -20.57 -16.90
CA PHE A 11 -16.17 -20.26 -18.28
C PHE A 11 -16.47 -21.47 -19.18
N LYS A 12 -17.57 -21.42 -19.95
CA LYS A 12 -17.77 -22.34 -21.09
C LYS A 12 -17.66 -21.58 -22.41
N SER A 13 -16.57 -21.86 -23.11
CA SER A 13 -16.41 -21.60 -24.54
C SER A 13 -17.50 -22.36 -25.29
N VAL A 14 -18.33 -21.69 -26.09
CA VAL A 14 -19.26 -22.37 -27.01
C VAL A 14 -19.27 -21.68 -28.37
N GLY A 15 -18.71 -22.35 -29.37
CA GLY A 15 -19.08 -22.15 -30.77
C GLY A 15 -20.36 -22.94 -31.09
N HIS A 16 -21.44 -22.21 -31.43
CA HIS A 16 -22.56 -22.54 -32.35
C HIS A 16 -23.34 -23.88 -32.25
N PRO A 17 -24.59 -23.97 -32.77
CA PRO A 17 -25.76 -23.12 -32.52
C PRO A 17 -27.07 -23.93 -32.23
N ILE A 18 -28.03 -23.25 -31.58
CA ILE A 18 -29.51 -23.43 -31.62
C ILE A 18 -30.10 -24.82 -31.26
N ASN A 19 -30.80 -24.88 -30.12
CA ASN A 19 -32.22 -25.24 -30.18
C ASN A 19 -33.04 -24.68 -29.00
N ARG A 20 -34.25 -24.24 -29.34
CA ARG A 20 -35.27 -23.70 -28.43
C ARG A 20 -35.68 -24.74 -27.40
N THR A 21 -36.01 -24.26 -26.21
CA THR A 21 -37.17 -24.63 -25.34
C THR A 21 -36.75 -24.80 -23.89
N TYR A 22 -36.46 -23.70 -23.19
CA TYR A 22 -36.76 -23.54 -21.76
C TYR A 22 -36.99 -22.05 -21.52
N GLY A 23 -38.26 -21.66 -21.58
CA GLY A 23 -38.73 -20.34 -21.20
C GLY A 23 -38.70 -20.17 -19.68
N HIS A 24 -38.49 -18.91 -19.28
CA HIS A 24 -38.72 -18.37 -17.94
C HIS A 24 -37.65 -18.64 -16.88
N LYS A 25 -36.51 -17.94 -17.02
CA LYS A 25 -35.78 -17.23 -15.93
C LYS A 25 -34.37 -16.94 -16.44
N ILE A 26 -34.16 -15.72 -16.94
CA ILE A 26 -32.93 -14.90 -16.96
C ILE A 26 -33.31 -13.75 -17.91
N ASN A 27 -33.99 -12.75 -17.35
CA ASN A 27 -34.16 -11.45 -17.99
C ASN A 27 -34.20 -10.42 -16.85
N PHE A 28 -33.10 -10.36 -16.10
CA PHE A 28 -32.70 -9.16 -15.37
C PHE A 28 -31.59 -8.51 -16.20
N ILE A 29 -31.91 -8.13 -17.43
CA ILE A 29 -31.16 -7.09 -18.13
C ILE A 29 -31.58 -5.81 -17.40
N ILE A 30 -30.81 -5.45 -16.37
CA ILE A 30 -30.89 -4.10 -15.79
C ILE A 30 -30.57 -3.17 -16.96
N GLN A 31 -31.56 -2.43 -17.44
CA GLN A 31 -31.35 -1.28 -18.32
C GLN A 31 -30.61 -0.22 -17.50
N VAL A 32 -29.30 -0.41 -17.33
CA VAL A 32 -28.41 0.64 -16.88
C VAL A 32 -28.35 1.60 -18.06
N LYS A 33 -28.85 2.83 -17.86
CA LYS A 33 -28.70 3.93 -18.82
C LYS A 33 -27.24 3.94 -19.27
N ASP A 34 -27.01 4.02 -20.59
CA ASP A 34 -25.68 4.06 -21.20
C ASP A 34 -24.74 4.90 -20.34
N ALA A 35 -23.79 4.22 -19.67
CA ALA A 35 -22.81 4.90 -18.87
C ALA A 35 -21.95 5.73 -19.83
N THR A 36 -22.04 7.06 -19.71
CA THR A 36 -21.26 7.99 -20.52
C THR A 36 -19.79 7.65 -20.36
N PHE A 37 -19.14 7.32 -21.47
CA PHE A 37 -17.72 7.02 -21.52
C PHE A 37 -16.94 8.29 -21.14
N VAL A 38 -16.36 8.30 -19.95
CA VAL A 38 -15.49 9.39 -19.52
C VAL A 38 -14.06 9.01 -19.90
N TYR A 39 -13.56 9.57 -21.01
CA TYR A 39 -12.18 9.37 -21.46
C TYR A 39 -11.25 10.25 -20.61
N ILE A 40 -10.81 9.73 -19.46
CA ILE A 40 -9.76 10.37 -18.63
C ILE A 40 -8.48 9.54 -18.76
N THR A 41 -7.43 10.17 -19.29
CA THR A 41 -6.08 9.62 -19.39
C THR A 41 -5.54 9.26 -18.02
N ARG A 42 -5.02 8.03 -17.86
CA ARG A 42 -4.38 7.59 -16.62
C ARG A 42 -3.09 8.41 -16.41
N PRO A 43 -2.86 9.00 -15.23
CA PRO A 43 -1.63 9.75 -14.97
C PRO A 43 -0.43 8.79 -14.87
N ALA A 44 0.68 9.13 -15.53
CA ALA A 44 1.91 8.35 -15.45
C ALA A 44 2.43 8.25 -14.01
N ARG A 45 2.99 7.08 -13.64
CA ARG A 45 3.64 6.89 -12.33
C ARG A 45 4.79 7.89 -12.18
N LYS A 46 4.88 8.51 -10.99
CA LYS A 46 5.94 9.47 -10.69
C LYS A 46 7.09 8.74 -9.98
N PRO A 47 8.35 9.18 -10.20
CA PRO A 47 9.49 8.69 -9.43
C PRO A 47 9.24 8.87 -7.93
N GLN A 48 9.66 7.88 -7.13
CA GLN A 48 9.52 7.89 -5.68
C GLN A 48 10.87 7.77 -4.99
N LYS A 49 10.94 8.25 -3.75
CA LYS A 49 12.10 8.18 -2.88
C LYS A 49 11.77 7.35 -1.64
N ILE A 50 12.35 6.16 -1.56
CA ILE A 50 12.12 5.18 -0.49
C ILE A 50 13.37 5.05 0.38
N LEU A 51 13.18 4.94 1.71
CA LEU A 51 14.24 4.63 2.66
C LEU A 51 14.04 3.24 3.26
N LEU A 52 15.05 2.39 3.20
CA LEU A 52 15.15 1.14 3.96
C LEU A 52 16.09 1.36 5.16
N CYS A 53 15.56 1.16 6.36
CA CYS A 53 16.31 1.21 7.62
C CYS A 53 16.54 -0.23 8.11
N GLY A 54 17.81 -0.63 8.19
CA GLY A 54 18.24 -2.00 8.55
C GLY A 54 18.76 -2.80 7.36
N TRP A 55 19.57 -3.82 7.63
CA TRP A 55 19.98 -4.82 6.65
C TRP A 55 19.20 -6.11 6.90
N ARG A 56 18.10 -6.31 6.19
CA ARG A 56 17.27 -7.53 6.29
C ARG A 56 17.97 -8.69 5.59
N ARG A 57 17.71 -9.92 6.03
CA ARG A 57 18.02 -11.12 5.24
C ARG A 57 17.29 -11.07 3.89
N ASP A 58 17.98 -11.49 2.83
CA ASP A 58 17.44 -11.53 1.46
C ASP A 58 16.88 -10.16 1.01
N ILE A 59 17.57 -9.07 1.39
CA ILE A 59 17.17 -7.70 1.02
C ILE A 59 17.27 -7.48 -0.50
N ASP A 60 18.10 -8.25 -1.18
CA ASP A 60 18.22 -8.33 -2.63
C ASP A 60 16.89 -8.65 -3.32
N ASP A 61 16.14 -9.65 -2.86
CA ASP A 61 14.79 -9.96 -3.36
C ASP A 61 13.85 -8.75 -3.25
N MET A 62 13.90 -8.03 -2.11
CA MET A 62 13.11 -6.82 -1.93
C MET A 62 13.52 -5.71 -2.91
N ILE A 63 14.81 -5.58 -3.19
CA ILE A 63 15.32 -4.57 -4.13
C ILE A 63 14.83 -4.89 -5.55
N VAL A 64 14.85 -6.15 -5.98
CA VAL A 64 14.32 -6.59 -7.28
C VAL A 64 12.84 -6.25 -7.38
N VAL A 65 12.04 -6.59 -6.37
CA VAL A 65 10.61 -6.26 -6.33
C VAL A 65 10.39 -4.75 -6.35
N LEU A 66 11.21 -3.94 -5.66
CA LEU A 66 11.04 -2.49 -5.70
C LEU A 66 11.42 -1.90 -7.07
N ASP A 67 12.46 -2.39 -7.73
CA ASP A 67 12.85 -1.95 -9.08
C ASP A 67 11.72 -2.20 -10.08
N ALA A 68 11.13 -3.38 -10.04
CA ALA A 68 9.98 -3.80 -10.84
C ALA A 68 8.74 -2.89 -10.70
N PHE A 69 8.48 -2.38 -9.49
CA PHE A 69 7.23 -1.67 -9.18
C PHE A 69 7.34 -0.14 -9.32
N LEU A 70 8.54 0.42 -9.13
CA LEU A 70 8.75 1.85 -9.11
C LEU A 70 8.94 2.43 -10.51
N ALA A 71 8.59 3.71 -10.67
CA ALA A 71 8.80 4.41 -11.94
C ALA A 71 10.29 4.71 -12.15
N ASP A 72 10.70 4.82 -13.41
CA ASP A 72 12.04 5.25 -13.80
C ASP A 72 12.46 6.54 -13.07
N GLY A 73 13.73 6.59 -12.65
CA GLY A 73 14.30 7.70 -11.89
C GLY A 73 13.98 7.68 -10.38
N SER A 74 13.42 6.58 -9.86
CA SER A 74 13.19 6.43 -8.42
C SER A 74 14.49 6.24 -7.65
N GLU A 75 14.49 6.56 -6.35
CA GLU A 75 15.65 6.42 -5.48
C GLU A 75 15.34 5.47 -4.31
N LEU A 76 16.20 4.47 -4.10
CA LEU A 76 16.16 3.58 -2.96
C LEU A 76 17.35 3.84 -2.04
N TRP A 77 17.10 4.43 -0.88
CA TRP A 77 18.12 4.72 0.12
C TRP A 77 18.24 3.57 1.10
N MET A 78 19.46 3.09 1.31
CA MET A 78 19.74 2.00 2.27
C MET A 78 20.54 2.56 3.44
N PHE A 79 19.92 2.60 4.62
CA PHE A 79 20.51 3.08 5.86
C PHE A 79 20.66 1.95 6.89
N ASN A 80 21.91 1.53 7.11
CA ASN A 80 22.23 0.41 8.00
C ASN A 80 23.72 0.41 8.39
N GLU A 81 24.10 -0.50 9.29
CA GLU A 81 25.44 -0.59 9.88
C GLU A 81 26.45 -1.33 8.99
N VAL A 82 26.02 -1.91 7.87
CA VAL A 82 26.92 -2.60 6.93
C VAL A 82 27.79 -1.57 6.20
N PRO A 83 29.13 -1.72 6.21
CA PRO A 83 30.03 -0.79 5.52
C PRO A 83 29.74 -0.74 4.02
N GLU A 84 29.71 0.46 3.43
CA GLU A 84 29.35 0.66 2.02
C GLU A 84 30.16 -0.22 1.05
N LYS A 85 31.45 -0.42 1.36
CA LYS A 85 32.37 -1.26 0.57
C LYS A 85 32.00 -2.74 0.52
N GLU A 86 31.22 -3.23 1.47
CA GLU A 86 30.81 -4.64 1.56
C GLU A 86 29.42 -4.88 0.98
N ARG A 87 28.62 -3.83 0.79
CA ARG A 87 27.22 -3.94 0.38
C ARG A 87 27.07 -4.52 -1.01
N GLU A 88 27.85 -4.01 -1.95
CA GLU A 88 27.85 -4.48 -3.34
C GLU A 88 28.14 -5.98 -3.39
N ARG A 89 29.22 -6.43 -2.73
CA ARG A 89 29.54 -7.85 -2.61
C ARG A 89 28.39 -8.66 -2.03
N LYS A 90 27.82 -8.23 -0.89
CA LYS A 90 26.71 -8.95 -0.25
C LYS A 90 25.48 -9.07 -1.16
N LEU A 91 25.14 -8.02 -1.89
CA LEU A 91 24.03 -8.02 -2.84
C LEU A 91 24.30 -8.96 -4.01
N THR A 92 25.51 -8.94 -4.57
CA THR A 92 25.91 -9.87 -5.64
C THR A 92 25.96 -11.32 -5.18
N ASP A 93 26.40 -11.58 -3.95
CA ASP A 93 26.39 -12.92 -3.35
C ASP A 93 24.94 -13.44 -3.17
N GLY A 94 23.97 -12.55 -2.93
CA GLY A 94 22.53 -12.84 -2.94
C GLY A 94 21.93 -13.02 -4.34
N GLY A 95 22.69 -12.74 -5.39
CA GLY A 95 22.26 -12.89 -6.78
C GLY A 95 21.75 -11.59 -7.44
N LEU A 96 21.83 -10.45 -6.75
CA LEU A 96 21.47 -9.15 -7.32
C LEU A 96 22.61 -8.57 -8.17
N ASP A 97 22.31 -8.32 -9.44
CA ASP A 97 23.16 -7.56 -10.36
C ASP A 97 22.69 -6.10 -10.36
N ILE A 98 23.41 -5.22 -9.64
CA ILE A 98 23.04 -3.81 -9.45
C ILE A 98 23.00 -3.06 -10.79
N ASP A 99 23.83 -3.46 -11.75
CA ASP A 99 23.89 -2.83 -13.08
C ASP A 99 22.65 -3.15 -13.95
N ARG A 100 21.84 -4.12 -13.55
CA ARG A 100 20.58 -4.48 -14.24
C ARG A 100 19.36 -3.75 -13.72
N LEU A 101 19.49 -2.97 -12.64
CA LEU A 101 18.38 -2.17 -12.13
C LEU A 101 17.99 -1.12 -13.17
N VAL A 102 16.71 -1.06 -13.52
CA VAL A 102 16.22 -0.21 -14.61
C VAL A 102 15.57 1.06 -14.08
N ASN A 103 14.81 0.96 -12.99
CA ASN A 103 13.95 2.03 -12.51
C ASN A 103 14.49 2.74 -11.26
N ILE A 104 15.24 2.03 -10.42
CA ILE A 104 15.74 2.56 -9.14
C ILE A 104 17.24 2.83 -9.15
N LYS A 105 17.62 3.92 -8.47
CA LYS A 105 18.99 4.22 -8.10
C LYS A 105 19.24 3.92 -6.63
N LEU A 106 20.23 3.07 -6.34
CA LEU A 106 20.65 2.80 -4.97
C LEU A 106 21.48 3.94 -4.38
N VAL A 107 21.13 4.37 -3.16
CA VAL A 107 21.87 5.38 -2.40
C VAL A 107 22.25 4.81 -1.03
N ASN A 108 23.55 4.62 -0.82
CA ASN A 108 24.07 4.04 0.43
C ASN A 108 24.32 5.09 1.51
N ARG A 109 23.87 4.81 2.73
CA ARG A 109 24.23 5.54 3.94
C ARG A 109 24.57 4.58 5.07
N GLU A 110 25.75 4.74 5.63
CA GLU A 110 26.19 3.96 6.79
C GLU A 110 25.74 4.65 8.08
N GLY A 111 25.15 3.88 8.99
CA GLY A 111 24.73 4.39 10.29
C GLY A 111 23.85 3.42 11.04
N ASN A 112 23.50 3.80 12.27
CA ASN A 112 22.76 2.95 13.18
C ASN A 112 21.37 3.58 13.40
N ALA A 113 20.33 2.81 13.08
CA ALA A 113 18.92 3.23 13.12
C ALA A 113 18.41 3.60 14.51
N VAL A 114 19.03 3.09 15.58
CA VAL A 114 18.66 3.49 16.95
C VAL A 114 19.44 4.70 17.47
N ILE A 115 20.38 5.24 16.69
CA ILE A 115 21.15 6.44 17.05
C ILE A 115 20.56 7.67 16.37
N ARG A 116 19.91 8.53 17.16
CA ARG A 116 19.31 9.80 16.72
C ARG A 116 20.22 10.62 15.81
N ARG A 117 21.47 10.87 16.21
CA ARG A 117 22.43 11.70 15.46
C ARG A 117 22.67 11.17 14.04
N HIS A 118 22.62 9.86 13.84
CA HIS A 118 22.81 9.25 12.51
C HIS A 118 21.56 9.44 11.65
N LEU A 119 20.36 9.21 12.21
CA LEU A 119 19.09 9.51 11.53
C LEU A 119 18.92 10.99 11.19
N GLU A 120 19.42 11.89 12.04
CA GLU A 120 19.40 13.33 11.79
C GLU A 120 20.28 13.75 10.61
N SER A 121 21.17 12.90 10.10
CA SER A 121 21.90 13.19 8.86
C SER A 121 21.05 12.98 7.59
N LEU A 122 19.92 12.27 7.70
CA LEU A 122 19.06 11.91 6.57
C LEU A 122 17.99 13.00 6.29
N PRO A 123 17.61 13.18 5.02
CA PRO A 123 16.52 14.07 4.63
C PRO A 123 15.15 13.38 4.83
N LEU A 124 14.82 13.05 6.08
CA LEU A 124 13.65 12.25 6.47
C LEU A 124 12.30 12.76 5.93
N GLU A 125 12.19 14.06 5.64
CA GLU A 125 10.98 14.70 5.12
C GLU A 125 10.84 14.62 3.60
N SER A 126 11.86 14.10 2.91
CA SER A 126 11.86 13.96 1.45
C SER A 126 11.49 12.57 0.95
N PHE A 127 11.37 11.59 1.85
CA PHE A 127 10.99 10.22 1.50
C PHE A 127 9.46 10.13 1.42
N ASP A 128 8.97 9.51 0.35
CA ASP A 128 7.55 9.16 0.21
C ASP A 128 7.17 8.05 1.20
N SER A 129 8.08 7.08 1.35
CA SER A 129 7.93 5.93 2.24
C SER A 129 9.25 5.57 2.96
N ILE A 130 9.15 5.18 4.23
CA ILE A 130 10.26 4.68 5.04
C ILE A 130 9.89 3.29 5.57
N LEU A 131 10.68 2.28 5.24
CA LEU A 131 10.53 0.92 5.73
C LEU A 131 11.59 0.65 6.79
N ILE A 132 11.15 0.30 7.99
CA ILE A 132 12.00 -0.11 9.11
C ILE A 132 11.95 -1.64 9.17
N LEU A 133 13.06 -2.26 8.80
CA LEU A 133 13.18 -3.71 8.66
C LEU A 133 13.85 -4.31 9.89
N ALA A 134 13.50 -5.55 10.22
CA ALA A 134 14.23 -6.31 11.20
C ALA A 134 15.65 -6.60 10.65
N ASP A 135 16.67 -6.12 11.34
CA ASP A 135 18.06 -6.30 10.93
C ASP A 135 18.49 -7.76 11.16
N GLU A 136 19.17 -8.35 10.17
CA GLU A 136 19.69 -9.72 10.19
C GLU A 136 20.49 -10.03 11.46
N SER A 137 21.21 -9.04 12.00
CA SER A 137 22.03 -9.21 13.21
C SER A 137 21.24 -9.49 14.50
N VAL A 138 19.92 -9.25 14.51
CA VAL A 138 19.06 -9.35 15.71
C VAL A 138 17.75 -10.09 15.44
N GLU A 139 17.52 -10.58 14.22
CA GLU A 139 16.26 -11.21 13.82
C GLU A 139 15.97 -12.52 14.57
N ASP A 140 17.01 -13.22 15.06
CA ASP A 140 16.88 -14.42 15.89
C ASP A 140 16.15 -14.16 17.23
N SER A 141 16.09 -12.90 17.66
CA SER A 141 15.33 -12.49 18.83
C SER A 141 14.27 -11.47 18.44
N ALA A 142 13.04 -11.96 18.20
CA ALA A 142 11.88 -11.13 17.87
C ALA A 142 11.71 -9.93 18.82
N ILE A 143 11.93 -10.12 20.13
CA ILE A 143 11.83 -9.04 21.13
C ILE A 143 12.88 -7.94 20.89
N GLN A 144 14.12 -8.31 20.54
CA GLN A 144 15.18 -7.34 20.28
C GLN A 144 14.98 -6.63 18.94
N ALA A 145 14.63 -7.37 17.89
CA ALA A 145 14.29 -6.82 16.58
C ALA A 145 13.16 -5.81 16.69
N ASP A 146 12.03 -6.19 17.31
CA ASP A 146 10.87 -5.31 17.53
C ASP A 146 11.25 -4.05 18.31
N SER A 147 12.03 -4.20 19.39
CA SER A 147 12.48 -3.08 20.20
C SER A 147 13.29 -2.06 19.38
N ARG A 148 14.19 -2.53 18.50
CA ARG A 148 14.98 -1.67 17.60
C ARG A 148 14.11 -1.01 16.53
N SER A 149 13.18 -1.75 15.93
CA SER A 149 12.25 -1.21 14.94
C SER A 149 11.39 -0.09 15.54
N LEU A 150 10.86 -0.30 16.75
CA LEU A 150 10.07 0.71 17.46
C LEU A 150 10.89 1.91 17.92
N ALA A 151 12.10 1.70 18.41
CA ALA A 151 13.01 2.79 18.74
C ALA A 151 13.28 3.66 17.51
N THR A 152 13.55 3.04 16.37
CA THR A 152 13.78 3.73 15.08
C THR A 152 12.54 4.52 14.65
N LEU A 153 11.34 3.91 14.70
CA LEU A 153 10.07 4.57 14.36
C LEU A 153 9.84 5.82 15.19
N LEU A 154 9.98 5.71 16.51
CA LEU A 154 9.81 6.81 17.45
C LEU A 154 10.85 7.92 17.22
N LEU A 155 12.10 7.56 16.96
CA LEU A 155 13.15 8.53 16.67
C LEU A 155 12.88 9.30 15.38
N ILE A 156 12.51 8.61 14.29
CA ILE A 156 12.19 9.26 13.01
C ILE A 156 11.04 10.24 13.18
N ARG A 157 9.95 9.83 13.84
CA ARG A 157 8.79 10.70 14.07
C ARG A 157 9.14 11.90 14.95
N ASP A 158 9.91 11.71 16.02
CA ASP A 158 10.35 12.83 16.88
C ASP A 158 11.30 13.78 16.13
N ILE A 159 12.19 13.27 15.28
CA ILE A 159 13.07 14.11 14.44
C ILE A 159 12.25 14.93 13.44
N GLN A 160 11.32 14.30 12.71
CA GLN A 160 10.45 14.99 11.76
C GLN A 160 9.62 16.06 12.48
N ALA A 161 8.99 15.72 13.61
CA ALA A 161 8.19 16.64 14.43
C ALA A 161 9.02 17.85 14.90
N LYS A 162 10.29 17.67 15.28
CA LYS A 162 11.19 18.77 15.67
C LYS A 162 11.70 19.62 14.50
N ARG A 163 11.69 19.09 13.27
CA ARG A 163 12.07 19.84 12.06
C ARG A 163 10.90 20.59 11.43
N LEU A 164 9.67 20.11 11.64
CA LEU A 164 8.43 20.77 11.24
C LEU A 164 8.25 22.21 11.77
N PRO A 165 8.63 22.59 13.02
CA PRO A 165 8.51 23.97 13.48
C PRO A 165 9.43 24.98 12.75
N TYR A 166 10.37 24.52 11.91
CA TYR A 166 11.25 25.42 11.15
C TYR A 166 10.71 25.78 9.74
N ARG A 167 9.92 24.90 9.09
CA ARG A 167 9.47 25.15 7.70
C ARG A 167 8.23 26.04 7.59
N GLU A 168 7.31 26.00 8.56
CA GLU A 168 6.14 26.90 8.53
C GLU A 168 6.52 28.35 8.88
N ALA A 169 7.58 28.59 9.65
CA ALA A 169 8.06 29.95 9.91
C ALA A 169 8.55 30.66 8.63
N LEU A 170 8.99 29.92 7.61
CA LEU A 170 9.43 30.48 6.32
C LEU A 170 8.29 30.63 5.29
N VAL A 171 7.25 29.79 5.37
CA VAL A 171 6.14 29.76 4.40
C VAL A 171 4.92 30.55 4.89
N SER A 172 4.74 30.70 6.20
CA SER A 172 3.48 31.18 6.80
C SER A 172 3.49 32.66 7.22
N GLN A 173 4.30 33.52 6.60
CA GLN A 173 4.14 34.98 6.79
C GLN A 173 2.85 35.58 6.18
N VAL A 174 1.96 34.77 5.58
CA VAL A 174 0.74 35.29 4.95
C VAL A 174 -0.58 34.92 5.65
N HIS A 175 -0.65 33.92 6.54
CA HIS A 175 -1.93 33.57 7.19
C HIS A 175 -1.78 33.26 8.68
N ARG A 176 -1.81 34.30 9.53
CA ARG A 176 -1.99 34.14 10.98
C ARG A 176 -3.46 33.90 11.31
N GLY A 177 -3.74 32.74 11.89
CA GLY A 177 -4.97 32.46 12.62
C GLY A 177 -4.67 31.50 13.78
N SER A 178 -4.37 32.09 14.94
CA SER A 178 -4.27 31.52 16.29
C SER A 178 -4.75 30.06 16.48
N PHE A 179 -3.83 29.13 16.76
CA PHE A 179 -4.16 27.89 17.48
C PHE A 179 -3.06 27.52 18.49
N SER A 180 -3.54 26.91 19.58
CA SER A 180 -2.91 26.66 20.87
C SER A 180 -1.63 25.82 20.84
N GLN A 181 -0.71 26.20 21.71
CA GLN A 181 0.55 25.54 22.02
C GLN A 181 0.35 24.12 22.56
N GLY A 182 0.93 23.12 21.87
CA GLY A 182 1.49 21.90 22.46
C GLY A 182 0.57 20.70 22.69
N SER A 183 0.35 19.90 21.65
CA SER A 183 0.12 18.45 21.84
C SER A 183 1.08 17.71 20.90
N TRP A 184 2.11 17.08 21.47
CA TRP A 184 3.10 16.28 20.75
C TRP A 184 2.45 15.24 19.82
N ILE A 185 1.26 14.74 20.20
CA ILE A 185 0.46 13.80 19.39
C ILE A 185 -0.07 14.45 18.10
N GLY A 186 -0.45 15.72 18.15
CA GLY A 186 -0.91 16.47 16.97
C GLY A 186 0.24 16.80 16.01
N GLU A 187 1.42 17.13 16.55
CA GLU A 187 2.64 17.39 15.78
C GLU A 187 3.13 16.10 15.09
N MET A 188 3.05 14.95 15.76
CA MET A 188 3.36 13.64 15.16
C MET A 188 2.36 13.26 14.07
N GLN A 189 1.07 13.60 14.21
CA GLN A 189 0.06 13.34 13.19
C GLN A 189 0.31 14.16 11.91
N GLN A 190 0.66 15.44 12.04
CA GLN A 190 1.01 16.28 10.90
C GLN A 190 2.33 15.85 10.22
N ALA A 191 3.27 15.27 10.99
CA ALA A 191 4.47 14.66 10.44
C ALA A 191 4.15 13.34 9.69
N SER A 192 3.16 12.59 10.18
CA SER A 192 2.66 11.37 9.55
C SER A 192 2.07 11.62 8.16
N ASP A 193 1.36 12.73 7.97
CA ASP A 193 0.71 13.07 6.69
C ASP A 193 1.68 13.27 5.50
N LYS A 194 3.00 13.38 5.73
CA LYS A 194 3.99 13.63 4.67
C LYS A 194 4.80 12.40 4.23
N SER A 195 4.95 11.39 5.07
CA SER A 195 5.74 10.20 4.75
C SER A 195 5.13 8.97 5.42
N VAL A 196 4.85 7.93 4.64
CA VAL A 196 4.38 6.65 5.17
C VAL A 196 5.55 5.94 5.83
N ILE A 197 5.43 5.59 7.12
CA ILE A 197 6.42 4.73 7.77
C ILE A 197 5.78 3.36 7.95
N ILE A 198 6.51 2.32 7.56
CA ILE A 198 6.13 0.92 7.73
C ILE A 198 7.19 0.27 8.59
N SER A 199 6.78 -0.33 9.71
CA SER A 199 7.69 -1.05 10.60
C SER A 199 7.38 -2.54 10.59
N GLU A 200 8.41 -3.34 10.32
CA GLU A 200 8.37 -4.80 10.52
C GLU A 200 8.40 -5.13 12.02
N ILE A 201 7.47 -5.97 12.45
CA ILE A 201 7.33 -6.46 13.82
C ILE A 201 7.14 -7.98 13.78
N LEU A 202 8.07 -8.71 14.38
CA LEU A 202 8.11 -10.16 14.34
C LEU A 202 7.17 -10.80 15.36
N ASP A 203 6.98 -10.20 16.56
CA ASP A 203 6.07 -10.70 17.59
C ASP A 203 4.66 -10.09 17.46
N PRO A 204 3.61 -10.88 17.18
CA PRO A 204 2.23 -10.38 17.13
C PRO A 204 1.74 -9.72 18.42
N ARG A 205 2.31 -10.07 19.58
CA ARG A 205 1.97 -9.46 20.87
C ARG A 205 2.42 -7.99 20.90
N THR A 206 3.59 -7.68 20.33
CA THR A 206 4.09 -6.32 20.21
C THR A 206 3.14 -5.47 19.36
N LYS A 207 2.69 -6.00 18.21
CA LYS A 207 1.70 -5.34 17.34
C LYS A 207 0.42 -4.97 18.11
N ASN A 208 -0.11 -5.90 18.90
CA ASN A 208 -1.33 -5.68 19.67
C ASN A 208 -1.18 -4.54 20.70
N LEU A 209 -0.02 -4.42 21.35
CA LEU A 209 0.28 -3.30 22.25
C LEU A 209 0.32 -1.95 21.51
N LEU A 210 0.88 -1.94 20.29
CA LEU A 210 0.98 -0.73 19.48
C LEU A 210 -0.36 -0.27 18.91
N SER A 211 -1.29 -1.19 18.66
CA SER A 211 -2.65 -0.87 18.18
C SER A 211 -3.41 0.06 19.13
N MET A 212 -3.05 0.08 20.42
CA MET A 212 -3.63 0.96 21.44
C MET A 212 -2.99 2.37 21.43
N SER A 213 -1.91 2.55 20.69
CA SER A 213 -1.18 3.81 20.59
C SER A 213 -1.45 4.51 19.25
N LYS A 214 -1.58 5.84 19.27
CA LYS A 214 -1.65 6.69 18.07
C LYS A 214 -0.31 6.80 17.31
N ILE A 215 0.66 5.94 17.64
CA ILE A 215 1.98 5.89 16.99
C ILE A 215 1.89 5.17 15.61
N SER A 216 0.72 4.62 15.26
CA SER A 216 0.58 3.66 14.17
C SER A 216 0.55 4.30 12.78
N ASP A 217 1.73 4.53 12.24
CA ASP A 217 1.95 4.37 10.80
C ASP A 217 2.43 2.93 10.59
N TYR A 218 1.50 2.13 10.08
CA TYR A 218 1.56 0.73 9.63
C TYR A 218 2.65 -0.17 10.26
N VAL A 219 2.20 -1.05 11.16
CA VAL A 219 2.98 -2.18 11.66
C VAL A 219 2.64 -3.44 10.89
N LEU A 220 3.62 -4.01 10.18
CA LEU A 220 3.49 -5.27 9.47
C LEU A 220 4.07 -6.39 10.33
N SER A 221 3.27 -7.42 10.61
CA SER A 221 3.73 -8.56 11.41
C SER A 221 3.56 -9.91 10.72
N ASN A 222 4.24 -10.93 11.28
CA ASN A 222 4.13 -12.33 10.87
C ASN A 222 2.72 -12.93 11.02
N GLU A 223 1.76 -12.17 11.55
CA GLU A 223 0.34 -12.51 11.49
C GLU A 223 -0.18 -12.57 10.05
N LEU A 224 0.34 -11.73 9.13
CA LEU A 224 -0.04 -11.79 7.71
C LEU A 224 0.36 -13.13 7.08
N VAL A 225 1.56 -13.63 7.41
CA VAL A 225 2.04 -14.95 6.96
C VAL A 225 1.15 -16.05 7.53
N SER A 226 0.78 -15.94 8.80
CA SER A 226 -0.11 -16.91 9.47
C SER A 226 -1.49 -16.95 8.80
N MET A 227 -2.03 -15.79 8.42
CA MET A 227 -3.28 -15.70 7.66
C MET A 227 -3.15 -16.28 6.25
N ALA A 228 -2.06 -16.02 5.54
CA ALA A 228 -1.79 -16.62 4.23
C ALA A 228 -1.76 -18.15 4.29
N LEU A 229 -1.03 -18.70 5.26
CA LEU A 229 -0.97 -20.15 5.48
C LEU A 229 -2.33 -20.75 5.81
N ALA A 230 -3.14 -20.07 6.64
CA ALA A 230 -4.50 -20.52 6.94
C ALA A 230 -5.39 -20.52 5.70
N MET A 231 -5.33 -19.48 4.87
CA MET A 231 -6.10 -19.40 3.61
C MET A 231 -5.74 -20.56 2.66
N VAL A 232 -4.44 -20.83 2.48
CA VAL A 232 -3.94 -21.91 1.62
C VAL A 232 -4.25 -23.30 2.21
N ALA A 233 -4.25 -23.43 3.53
CA ALA A 233 -4.61 -24.67 4.21
C ALA A 233 -6.10 -25.02 4.05
N GLU A 234 -6.97 -24.01 4.04
CA GLU A 234 -8.41 -24.18 3.78
C GLU A 234 -8.69 -24.50 2.30
N ASP A 235 -8.04 -23.81 1.37
CA ASP A 235 -8.14 -24.09 -0.06
C ASP A 235 -6.81 -23.80 -0.78
N ARG A 236 -6.23 -24.86 -1.37
CA ARG A 236 -4.94 -24.79 -2.07
C ARG A 236 -4.98 -23.90 -3.30
N GLN A 237 -6.15 -23.73 -3.94
CA GLN A 237 -6.29 -22.86 -5.12
C GLN A 237 -6.09 -21.39 -4.77
N ILE A 238 -6.21 -21.01 -3.49
CA ILE A 238 -5.96 -19.64 -3.04
C ILE A 238 -4.47 -19.29 -3.14
N ASN A 239 -3.57 -20.26 -3.12
CA ASN A 239 -2.15 -20.00 -3.30
C ASN A 239 -1.87 -19.33 -4.64
N ASP A 240 -2.47 -19.84 -5.72
CA ASP A 240 -2.29 -19.28 -7.07
C ASP A 240 -2.81 -17.83 -7.15
N VAL A 241 -3.91 -17.52 -6.45
CA VAL A 241 -4.48 -16.17 -6.38
C VAL A 241 -3.57 -15.22 -5.60
N LEU A 242 -3.01 -15.68 -4.47
CA LEU A 242 -2.09 -14.86 -3.68
C LEU A 242 -0.78 -14.63 -4.41
N GLU A 243 -0.26 -15.65 -5.09
CA GLU A 243 0.94 -15.54 -5.93
C GLU A 243 0.73 -14.51 -7.05
N GLU A 244 -0.39 -14.52 -7.76
CA GLU A 244 -0.69 -13.51 -8.78
C GLU A 244 -0.79 -12.10 -8.17
N LEU A 245 -1.48 -11.93 -7.04
CA LEU A 245 -1.66 -10.62 -6.41
C LEU A 245 -0.38 -10.00 -5.83
N PHE A 246 0.64 -10.82 -5.54
CA PHE A 246 1.94 -10.38 -5.02
C PHE A 246 3.06 -10.41 -6.08
N ALA A 247 2.78 -10.94 -7.27
CA ALA A 247 3.74 -10.98 -8.36
C ALA A 247 4.00 -9.58 -8.93
N GLU A 248 5.12 -9.43 -9.62
CA GLU A 248 5.39 -8.25 -10.43
C GLU A 248 4.47 -8.15 -11.65
N GLU A 249 4.05 -9.28 -12.22
CA GLU A 249 3.24 -9.32 -13.43
C GLU A 249 1.81 -9.78 -13.11
N GLY A 250 0.84 -9.26 -13.86
CA GLY A 250 -0.56 -9.65 -13.74
C GLY A 250 -1.41 -8.66 -12.97
N ASN A 251 -2.42 -9.17 -12.25
CA ASN A 251 -3.41 -8.37 -11.56
C ASN A 251 -2.95 -7.95 -10.16
N GLU A 252 -3.10 -6.67 -9.84
CA GLU A 252 -2.73 -6.10 -8.55
C GLU A 252 -3.90 -5.35 -7.90
N LEU A 253 -3.80 -5.13 -6.59
CA LEU A 253 -4.73 -4.30 -5.86
C LEU A 253 -4.32 -2.82 -5.99
N HIS A 254 -5.25 -2.00 -6.49
CA HIS A 254 -5.07 -0.55 -6.62
C HIS A 254 -6.16 0.22 -5.87
N ILE A 255 -5.76 1.39 -5.37
CA ILE A 255 -6.69 2.43 -4.93
C ILE A 255 -6.80 3.45 -6.06
N ARG A 256 -8.02 3.68 -6.53
CA ARG A 256 -8.31 4.55 -7.67
C ARG A 256 -9.22 5.70 -7.24
N GLY A 257 -8.96 6.90 -7.75
CA GLY A 257 -9.80 8.07 -7.52
C GLY A 257 -11.20 7.88 -8.11
N ALA A 258 -12.21 8.45 -7.45
CA ALA A 258 -13.59 8.35 -7.93
C ALA A 258 -13.81 9.06 -9.28
N ASP A 259 -12.99 10.05 -9.63
CA ASP A 259 -13.00 10.77 -10.91
C ASP A 259 -12.86 9.84 -12.13
N LEU A 260 -12.25 8.66 -11.97
CA LEU A 260 -12.12 7.67 -13.03
C LEU A 260 -13.43 6.96 -13.39
N TYR A 261 -14.44 7.02 -12.52
CA TYR A 261 -15.67 6.24 -12.63
C TYR A 261 -16.95 7.09 -12.60
N LEU A 262 -16.92 8.28 -12.00
CA LEU A 262 -18.11 9.08 -11.74
C LEU A 262 -17.83 10.59 -11.69
N HIS A 263 -18.90 11.37 -11.77
CA HIS A 263 -18.86 12.83 -11.57
C HIS A 263 -19.21 13.23 -10.13
N GLU A 264 -18.80 14.43 -9.71
CA GLU A 264 -19.11 14.95 -8.37
C GLU A 264 -20.62 14.96 -8.11
N GLY A 265 -21.02 14.32 -7.00
CA GLY A 265 -22.41 14.26 -6.58
C GLY A 265 -23.30 13.34 -7.41
N GLU A 266 -22.74 12.48 -8.26
CA GLU A 266 -23.49 11.51 -9.05
C GLU A 266 -24.13 10.43 -8.14
N GLU A 267 -25.38 10.07 -8.40
CA GLU A 267 -26.10 9.03 -7.66
C GLU A 267 -26.05 7.69 -8.39
N LEU A 268 -25.18 6.79 -7.91
CA LEU A 268 -24.94 5.48 -8.49
C LEU A 268 -24.97 4.39 -7.43
N SER A 269 -25.39 3.20 -7.85
CA SER A 269 -25.22 1.97 -7.08
C SER A 269 -23.81 1.40 -7.28
N PHE A 270 -23.37 0.54 -6.37
CA PHE A 270 -22.07 -0.11 -6.48
C PHE A 270 -21.95 -0.97 -7.76
N TYR A 271 -23.05 -1.61 -8.20
CA TYR A 271 -23.05 -2.35 -9.47
C TYR A 271 -22.85 -1.45 -10.69
N GLU A 272 -23.43 -0.24 -10.69
CA GLU A 272 -23.24 0.70 -11.80
C GLU A 272 -21.77 1.14 -11.89
N ILE A 273 -21.11 1.36 -10.76
CA ILE A 273 -19.67 1.63 -10.72
C ILE A 273 -18.85 0.43 -11.20
N LEU A 274 -19.20 -0.78 -10.76
CA LEU A 274 -18.54 -2.01 -11.20
C LEU A 274 -18.62 -2.17 -12.72
N LEU A 275 -19.77 -1.88 -13.33
CA LEU A 275 -19.94 -1.92 -14.79
C LEU A 275 -19.07 -0.87 -15.51
N ARG A 276 -18.92 0.33 -14.96
CA ARG A 276 -18.03 1.37 -15.51
C ARG A 276 -16.56 0.95 -15.42
N ALA A 277 -16.14 0.43 -14.28
CA ALA A 277 -14.79 -0.07 -14.08
C ALA A 277 -14.46 -1.25 -15.01
N ARG A 278 -15.44 -2.11 -15.32
CA ARG A 278 -15.26 -3.21 -16.29
C ARG A 278 -14.91 -2.73 -17.69
N GLN A 279 -15.38 -1.56 -18.11
CA GLN A 279 -14.98 -0.95 -19.39
C GLN A 279 -13.47 -0.62 -19.41
N ARG A 280 -12.84 -0.52 -18.24
CA ARG A 280 -11.40 -0.28 -18.03
C ARG A 280 -10.62 -1.56 -17.71
N ARG A 281 -11.25 -2.73 -17.82
CA ARG A 281 -10.74 -4.04 -17.37
C ARG A 281 -10.41 -4.12 -15.88
N GLU A 282 -11.12 -3.34 -15.07
CA GLU A 282 -10.91 -3.29 -13.62
C GLU A 282 -12.04 -4.03 -12.89
N ILE A 283 -11.70 -4.64 -11.75
CA ILE A 283 -12.66 -5.31 -10.86
C ILE A 283 -12.77 -4.50 -9.57
N VAL A 284 -13.82 -3.71 -9.41
CA VAL A 284 -14.07 -3.01 -8.14
C VAL A 284 -14.50 -4.00 -7.09
N ILE A 285 -13.71 -4.12 -6.03
CA ILE A 285 -13.99 -4.99 -4.88
C ILE A 285 -14.47 -4.21 -3.67
N GLY A 286 -14.29 -2.89 -3.64
CA GLY A 286 -14.70 -2.06 -2.50
C GLY A 286 -14.53 -0.56 -2.73
N TYR A 287 -14.75 0.21 -1.68
CA TYR A 287 -14.55 1.66 -1.66
C TYR A 287 -14.15 2.16 -0.27
N ARG A 288 -13.55 3.34 -0.20
CA ARG A 288 -13.40 4.12 1.04
C ARG A 288 -13.98 5.50 0.80
N LEU A 289 -14.84 5.94 1.71
CA LEU A 289 -15.43 7.27 1.63
C LEU A 289 -14.47 8.31 2.17
N ALA A 290 -14.60 9.54 1.68
CA ALA A 290 -13.76 10.67 2.09
C ALA A 290 -13.70 10.84 3.62
N ASP A 291 -14.83 10.65 4.30
CA ASP A 291 -14.98 10.92 5.73
C ASP A 291 -14.78 9.67 6.59
N THR A 292 -14.27 8.58 6.00
CA THR A 292 -14.08 7.30 6.69
C THR A 292 -12.63 6.84 6.63
N GLU A 293 -12.11 6.35 7.76
CA GLU A 293 -10.74 5.82 7.81
C GLU A 293 -10.63 4.45 7.13
N LYS A 294 -11.67 3.61 7.24
CA LYS A 294 -11.64 2.21 6.80
C LYS A 294 -12.33 2.02 5.44
N ALA A 295 -11.66 1.28 4.56
CA ALA A 295 -12.28 0.79 3.33
C ALA A 295 -13.30 -0.31 3.64
N VAL A 296 -14.37 -0.34 2.84
CA VAL A 296 -15.38 -1.40 2.83
C VAL A 296 -15.14 -2.29 1.62
N ILE A 297 -14.67 -3.51 1.87
CA ILE A 297 -14.51 -4.54 0.84
C ILE A 297 -15.78 -5.37 0.78
N ASN A 298 -16.22 -5.70 -0.43
CA ASN A 298 -17.44 -6.44 -0.74
C ASN A 298 -18.70 -5.86 -0.03
N PRO A 299 -19.12 -4.62 -0.37
CA PRO A 299 -20.26 -4.00 0.28
C PRO A 299 -21.53 -4.86 0.13
N SER A 300 -22.35 -4.92 1.18
CA SER A 300 -23.57 -5.73 1.22
C SER A 300 -24.69 -5.15 0.35
N ALA A 301 -24.91 -3.84 0.41
CA ALA A 301 -25.97 -3.12 -0.30
C ALA A 301 -25.57 -2.68 -1.73
N LYS A 302 -25.25 -3.63 -2.62
CA LYS A 302 -24.69 -3.30 -3.95
C LYS A 302 -25.66 -2.59 -4.92
N ASN A 303 -26.97 -2.78 -4.72
CA ASN A 303 -28.02 -2.21 -5.57
C ASN A 303 -28.47 -0.81 -5.11
N GLU A 304 -28.16 -0.43 -3.87
CA GLU A 304 -28.62 0.83 -3.32
C GLU A 304 -27.83 1.98 -3.96
N ARG A 305 -28.56 2.93 -4.53
CA ARG A 305 -27.94 4.13 -5.09
C ARG A 305 -27.57 5.07 -3.97
N ARG A 306 -26.39 5.66 -4.11
CA ARG A 306 -25.89 6.68 -3.20
C ARG A 306 -25.22 7.78 -3.97
N LYS A 307 -25.18 8.95 -3.35
CA LYS A 307 -24.41 10.09 -3.83
C LYS A 307 -22.93 9.87 -3.52
N TRP A 308 -22.08 9.99 -4.53
CA TRP A 308 -20.63 9.85 -4.40
C TRP A 308 -19.93 11.21 -4.51
N SER A 309 -18.76 11.33 -3.91
CA SER A 309 -17.87 12.48 -4.04
C SER A 309 -16.60 12.10 -4.79
N LEU A 310 -15.96 13.05 -5.47
CA LEU A 310 -14.65 12.85 -6.10
C LEU A 310 -13.53 12.61 -5.08
N LYS A 311 -13.79 12.89 -3.79
CA LYS A 311 -12.88 12.55 -2.68
C LYS A 311 -12.97 11.09 -2.24
N ASP A 312 -14.01 10.38 -2.67
CA ASP A 312 -14.10 8.94 -2.43
C ASP A 312 -13.06 8.21 -3.29
N VAL A 313 -12.67 7.02 -2.84
CA VAL A 313 -11.75 6.17 -3.59
C VAL A 313 -12.30 4.75 -3.71
N PHE A 314 -11.98 4.09 -4.81
CA PHE A 314 -12.39 2.72 -5.10
C PHE A 314 -11.21 1.76 -4.97
N VAL A 315 -11.46 0.60 -4.39
CA VAL A 315 -10.48 -0.49 -4.31
C VAL A 315 -10.75 -1.43 -5.47
N VAL A 316 -9.75 -1.62 -6.33
CA VAL A 316 -9.90 -2.38 -7.57
C VAL A 316 -8.78 -3.41 -7.72
N ILE A 317 -9.09 -4.52 -8.38
CA ILE A 317 -8.09 -5.44 -8.94
C ILE A 317 -7.95 -5.11 -10.42
N ALA A 318 -6.72 -4.90 -10.89
CA ALA A 318 -6.45 -4.53 -12.27
C ALA A 318 -5.03 -4.92 -12.67
N GLU A 319 -4.80 -5.16 -13.96
CA GLU A 319 -3.45 -5.36 -14.49
C GLU A 319 -2.58 -4.09 -14.35
N LYS A 320 -1.28 -4.32 -14.17
CA LYS A 320 -0.23 -3.28 -14.26
C LYS A 320 -0.28 -2.56 -15.61
N GLU A 321 0.19 -1.31 -15.61
CA GLU A 321 0.22 -0.43 -16.81
C GLU A 321 1.39 -0.76 -17.74
#